data_AF-A0A7S4NDK5-F1
#
_entry.id   AF-A0A7S4NDK5-F1
#
_cell.length_a   1.000
_cell.length_b   1.000
_cell.length_c   1.000
_cell.angle_alpha   90.00
_cell.angle_beta   90.00
_cell.angle_gamma   90.00
#
_symmetry.space_group_name_H-M   'P 1'
#
loop_
_entity.id
_entity.type
_entity.pdbx_description
1 polymer ?
#
loop_
_entity_poly.entity_id
_entity_poly.type
_entity_poly.pdbx_seq_one_letter_code
_entity_poly.pdbx_strand_id
1 'polypeptide(L)'
;MHAETNSKHDKETRGEEEPSAPTKMQERYASHLQWASEAEEQILTASSNAHEATTDRSVHSAWVETHKKDNAPGNIISQNVNGCSQFVLKHILAYLIEKYHPSIVMLQEVRVGRGKKKETDLRMMIKKEWGCYRMFMTKGTGFGRKGKSDLRLVILAHADLLPRPPS
;
A
#
# COMPACT_ATOMS: atom_id res chain seq x y z
N MET A 1 80.51 33.21 -17.72
CA MET A 1 80.42 34.61 -17.26
C MET A 1 79.38 35.31 -18.12
N HIS A 2 78.41 35.96 -17.47
CA HIS A 2 77.43 36.95 -17.96
C HIS A 2 76.51 36.52 -19.13
N ALA A 3 75.17 36.55 -19.08
CA ALA A 3 74.12 37.38 -18.44
C ALA A 3 73.27 38.03 -19.56
N GLU A 4 72.02 38.35 -19.20
CA GLU A 4 71.06 39.26 -19.88
C GLU A 4 70.19 38.62 -20.97
N THR A 5 68.89 38.36 -20.78
CA THR A 5 67.68 39.20 -20.55
C THR A 5 67.20 40.03 -21.74
N ASN A 6 65.86 40.14 -21.82
CA ASN A 6 64.99 41.00 -22.63
C ASN A 6 64.55 40.43 -23.99
N SER A 7 63.33 40.65 -24.49
CA SER A 7 62.08 41.26 -24.00
C SER A 7 61.08 41.17 -25.16
N LYS A 8 59.80 40.92 -24.85
CA LYS A 8 58.55 41.30 -25.54
C LYS A 8 58.51 41.37 -27.08
N HIS A 9 57.52 40.70 -27.67
CA HIS A 9 56.57 41.35 -28.57
C HIS A 9 55.23 40.59 -28.64
N ASP A 10 54.15 41.35 -28.48
CA ASP A 10 52.76 40.98 -28.64
C ASP A 10 52.44 40.50 -30.06
N LYS A 11 51.53 39.53 -30.19
CA LYS A 11 50.50 39.56 -31.23
C LYS A 11 49.33 38.64 -30.89
N GLU A 12 48.32 39.28 -30.32
CA GLU A 12 46.92 38.90 -30.37
C GLU A 12 46.54 38.53 -31.82
N THR A 13 46.11 37.28 -32.02
CA THR A 13 45.34 36.88 -33.21
C THR A 13 44.06 36.23 -32.74
N ARG A 14 43.01 37.05 -32.79
CA ARG A 14 41.61 36.71 -32.56
C ARG A 14 41.18 35.78 -33.68
N GLY A 15 41.25 34.48 -33.43
CA GLY A 15 40.60 33.47 -34.26
C GLY A 15 39.12 33.43 -33.88
N GLU A 16 38.27 33.97 -34.75
CA GLU A 16 36.85 33.66 -34.76
C GLU A 16 36.71 32.17 -35.13
N GLU A 17 36.60 31.31 -34.13
CA GLU A 17 36.17 29.93 -34.36
C GLU A 17 34.65 29.95 -34.57
N GLU A 18 34.26 29.72 -35.83
CA GLU A 18 32.92 29.24 -36.17
C GLU A 18 32.51 28.11 -35.21
N PRO A 19 31.26 28.08 -34.73
CA PRO A 19 30.81 27.00 -33.86
C PRO A 19 30.92 25.68 -34.61
N SER A 20 31.88 24.85 -34.20
CA SER A 20 32.07 23.50 -34.70
C SER A 20 30.75 22.74 -34.64
N ALA A 21 30.34 22.12 -35.75
CA ALA A 21 29.13 21.31 -35.83
C ALA A 21 29.06 20.34 -34.64
N PRO A 22 27.92 20.27 -33.92
CA PRO A 22 27.82 19.49 -32.70
C PRO A 22 28.11 18.03 -33.00
N THR A 23 28.98 17.43 -32.19
CA THR A 23 29.26 16.00 -32.29
C THR A 23 28.00 15.20 -31.96
N LYS A 24 27.84 14.00 -32.56
CA LYS A 24 26.69 13.10 -32.28
C LYS A 24 26.45 12.84 -30.78
N MET A 25 27.47 13.00 -29.95
CA MET A 25 27.37 12.87 -28.49
C MET A 25 26.76 14.12 -27.83
N GLN A 26 27.13 15.32 -28.31
CA GLN A 26 26.53 16.59 -27.87
C GLN A 26 25.07 16.72 -28.30
N GLU A 27 24.71 16.26 -29.50
CA GLU A 27 23.31 16.22 -29.95
C GLU A 27 22.45 15.31 -29.07
N ARG A 28 22.98 14.15 -28.66
CA ARG A 28 22.29 13.24 -27.72
C ARG A 28 22.13 13.87 -26.34
N TYR A 29 23.14 14.59 -25.86
CA TYR A 29 23.06 15.26 -24.56
C TYR A 29 22.06 16.42 -24.59
N ALA A 30 22.05 17.21 -25.66
CA ALA A 30 21.08 18.28 -25.87
C ALA A 30 19.64 17.72 -26.00
N SER A 31 19.45 16.63 -26.75
CA SER A 31 18.16 15.95 -26.85
C SER A 31 17.71 15.38 -25.50
N HIS A 32 18.62 14.86 -24.68
CA HIS A 32 18.28 14.34 -23.35
C HIS A 32 17.91 15.46 -22.37
N LEU A 33 18.59 16.61 -22.42
CA LEU A 33 18.24 17.79 -21.63
C LEU A 33 16.88 18.36 -22.04
N GLN A 34 16.59 18.38 -23.33
CA GLN A 34 15.29 18.81 -23.84
C GLN A 34 14.18 17.87 -23.37
N TRP A 35 14.39 16.55 -23.43
CA TRP A 35 13.45 15.56 -22.91
C TRP A 35 13.22 15.70 -21.40
N ALA A 36 14.29 15.99 -20.64
CA ALA A 36 14.17 16.23 -19.20
C ALA A 36 13.35 17.49 -18.89
N SER A 37 13.58 18.58 -19.64
CA SER A 37 12.81 19.82 -19.49
C SER A 37 11.34 19.64 -19.87
N GLU A 38 11.06 18.94 -20.97
CA GLU A 38 9.68 18.63 -21.40
C GLU A 38 8.98 17.69 -20.39
N ALA A 39 9.71 16.78 -19.76
CA ALA A 39 9.18 15.93 -18.69
C ALA A 39 8.87 16.72 -17.42
N GLU A 40 9.72 17.67 -17.03
CA GLU A 40 9.46 18.55 -15.88
C GLU A 40 8.24 19.44 -16.10
N GLU A 41 8.07 19.98 -17.32
CA GLU A 41 6.90 20.80 -17.68
C GLU A 41 5.61 19.98 -17.71
N GLN A 42 5.68 18.72 -18.17
CA GLN A 42 4.57 17.76 -18.09
C GLN A 42 4.22 17.39 -16.64
N ILE A 43 5.20 17.24 -15.76
CA ILE A 43 4.98 16.96 -14.34
C ILE A 43 4.33 18.15 -13.63
N LEU A 44 4.77 19.38 -13.93
CA LEU A 44 4.19 20.61 -13.37
C LEU A 44 2.75 20.80 -13.85
N THR A 45 2.48 20.56 -15.13
CA THR A 45 1.13 20.63 -15.72
C THR A 45 0.22 19.55 -15.15
N ALA A 46 0.71 18.31 -15.02
CA ALA A 46 -0.02 17.22 -14.37
C ALA A 46 -0.30 17.50 -12.89
N SER A 47 0.63 18.17 -12.18
CA SER A 47 0.45 18.57 -10.79
C SER A 47 -0.57 19.71 -10.62
N SER A 48 -0.62 20.65 -11.57
CA SER A 48 -1.63 21.72 -11.59
C SER A 48 -3.03 21.16 -11.88
N ASN A 49 -3.15 20.25 -12.85
CA ASN A 49 -4.41 19.57 -13.16
C ASN A 49 -4.86 18.60 -12.05
N ALA A 50 -3.90 18.02 -11.31
CA ALA A 50 -4.22 17.24 -10.11
C ALA A 50 -4.80 18.13 -9.00
N HIS A 51 -4.37 19.39 -8.87
CA HIS A 51 -4.89 20.31 -7.86
C HIS A 51 -6.32 20.77 -8.17
N GLU A 52 -6.66 21.00 -9.45
CA GLU A 52 -8.06 21.27 -9.87
C GLU A 52 -8.95 20.02 -9.83
N ALA A 53 -8.40 18.82 -10.05
CA ALA A 53 -9.10 17.55 -9.80
C ALA A 53 -9.21 17.19 -8.31
N THR A 54 -8.64 17.99 -7.39
CA THR A 54 -8.73 17.76 -5.94
C THR A 54 -10.02 18.30 -5.32
N THR A 55 -11.02 18.71 -6.10
CA THR A 55 -12.39 18.86 -5.56
C THR A 55 -13.15 17.52 -5.46
N ASP A 56 -12.52 16.40 -5.85
CA ASP A 56 -13.10 15.05 -5.69
C ASP A 56 -12.36 14.18 -4.66
N ARG A 57 -11.51 14.80 -3.82
CA ARG A 57 -10.82 14.13 -2.72
C ARG A 57 -11.70 13.98 -1.46
N SER A 58 -13.01 13.80 -1.66
CA SER A 58 -14.01 13.56 -0.61
C SER A 58 -14.33 12.07 -0.41
N VAL A 59 -13.65 11.14 -1.09
CA VAL A 59 -13.98 9.72 -0.97
C VAL A 59 -13.24 9.06 0.21
N HIS A 60 -12.04 9.54 0.57
CA HIS A 60 -11.29 8.99 1.71
C HIS A 60 -11.72 9.58 3.07
N SER A 61 -12.24 10.80 3.11
CA SER A 61 -12.87 11.38 4.30
C SER A 61 -14.23 10.72 4.59
N ALA A 62 -15.02 10.44 3.55
CA ALA A 62 -16.35 9.85 3.69
C ALA A 62 -16.33 8.45 4.33
N TRP A 63 -15.38 7.57 3.97
CA TRP A 63 -15.37 6.18 4.49
C TRP A 63 -15.05 6.11 5.98
N VAL A 64 -14.13 6.96 6.46
CA VAL A 64 -13.77 7.06 7.88
C VAL A 64 -14.86 7.77 8.68
N GLU A 65 -15.57 8.74 8.08
CA GLU A 65 -16.69 9.47 8.71
C GLU A 65 -18.01 8.70 8.75
N THR A 66 -18.28 7.75 7.83
CA THR A 66 -19.44 6.85 7.90
C THR A 66 -19.40 5.89 9.09
N HIS A 67 -18.27 5.78 9.78
CA HIS A 67 -18.13 5.00 11.00
C HIS A 67 -18.10 5.88 12.27
N LYS A 68 -18.80 7.03 12.26
CA LYS A 68 -19.23 7.64 13.52
C LYS A 68 -19.95 6.56 14.33
N LYS A 69 -19.51 6.41 15.59
CA LYS A 69 -19.95 5.48 16.64
C LYS A 69 -21.46 5.25 16.67
N ASP A 70 -21.96 4.52 15.69
CA ASP A 70 -23.31 4.01 15.70
C ASP A 70 -23.20 2.65 16.35
N ASN A 71 -23.51 2.62 17.65
CA ASN A 71 -23.65 1.38 18.41
C ASN A 71 -24.99 0.68 18.05
N ALA A 72 -25.64 1.09 16.95
CA ALA A 72 -26.79 0.39 16.42
C ALA A 72 -26.40 -1.06 16.09
N PRO A 73 -27.16 -2.06 16.59
CA PRO A 73 -26.96 -3.44 16.19
C PRO A 73 -27.11 -3.55 14.67
N GLY A 74 -26.07 -4.03 13.97
CA GLY A 74 -26.10 -4.21 12.51
C GLY A 74 -24.90 -3.70 11.73
N ASN A 75 -23.85 -3.17 12.37
CA ASN A 75 -22.60 -2.82 11.67
C ASN A 75 -21.82 -4.10 11.27
N ILE A 76 -21.80 -4.39 9.97
CA ILE A 76 -21.10 -5.52 9.37
C ILE A 76 -19.84 -5.01 8.66
N ILE A 77 -18.70 -5.62 8.95
CA ILE A 77 -17.45 -5.41 8.21
C ILE A 77 -17.15 -6.67 7.40
N SER A 78 -16.90 -6.53 6.11
CA SER A 78 -16.45 -7.61 5.22
C SER A 78 -15.11 -7.25 4.58
N GLN A 79 -14.09 -8.08 4.78
CA GLN A 79 -12.75 -7.82 4.24
C GLN A 79 -12.03 -9.10 3.80
N ASN A 80 -11.50 -9.08 2.58
CA ASN A 80 -10.57 -10.11 2.12
C ASN A 80 -9.17 -9.84 2.72
N VAL A 81 -8.62 -10.82 3.45
CA VAL A 81 -7.30 -10.69 4.12
C VAL A 81 -6.17 -11.36 3.34
N ASN A 82 -6.43 -11.80 2.10
CA ASN A 82 -5.46 -12.29 1.11
C ASN A 82 -4.46 -13.32 1.66
N GLY A 83 -4.95 -14.28 2.46
CA GLY A 83 -4.12 -15.34 3.01
C GLY A 83 -2.98 -14.85 3.90
N CYS A 84 -3.13 -13.72 4.59
CA CYS A 84 -2.10 -13.17 5.47
C CYS A 84 -1.70 -14.13 6.61
N SER A 85 -0.56 -13.89 7.24
CA SER A 85 -0.12 -14.68 8.40
C SER A 85 -1.02 -14.45 9.61
N GLN A 86 -1.04 -15.39 10.57
CA GLN A 86 -1.83 -15.21 11.80
C GLN A 86 -1.40 -13.97 12.60
N PHE A 87 -0.12 -13.58 12.52
CA PHE A 87 0.38 -12.35 13.15
C PHE A 87 -0.27 -11.11 12.54
N VAL A 88 -0.30 -11.01 11.21
CA VAL A 88 -0.94 -9.90 10.49
C VAL A 88 -2.45 -9.91 10.70
N LEU A 89 -3.07 -11.10 10.65
CA LEU A 89 -4.50 -11.28 10.92
C LEU A 89 -4.89 -10.74 12.30
N LYS A 90 -4.07 -10.98 13.34
CA LYS A 90 -4.33 -10.45 14.67
C LYS A 90 -4.38 -8.91 14.66
N HIS A 91 -3.47 -8.26 13.95
CA HIS A 91 -3.44 -6.80 13.85
C HIS A 91 -4.63 -6.24 13.07
N ILE A 92 -5.03 -6.91 11.98
CA ILE A 92 -6.23 -6.55 11.22
C ILE A 92 -7.46 -6.65 12.13
N LEU A 93 -7.62 -7.78 12.84
CA LEU A 93 -8.74 -7.98 13.76
C LEU A 93 -8.75 -6.97 14.91
N ALA A 94 -7.60 -6.67 15.52
CA ALA A 94 -7.49 -5.64 16.55
C ALA A 94 -7.94 -4.28 16.01
N TYR A 95 -7.42 -3.88 14.85
CA TYR A 95 -7.82 -2.63 14.21
C TYR A 95 -9.33 -2.59 13.92
N LEU A 96 -9.89 -3.64 13.33
CA LEU A 96 -11.31 -3.67 12.97
C LEU A 96 -12.21 -3.67 14.22
N ILE A 97 -11.90 -4.52 15.21
CA ILE A 97 -12.76 -4.73 16.37
C ILE A 97 -12.66 -3.57 17.35
N GLU A 98 -11.46 -3.08 17.65
CA GLU A 98 -11.25 -2.04 18.66
C GLU A 98 -11.63 -0.65 18.16
N LYS A 99 -11.49 -0.40 16.85
CA LYS A 99 -11.83 0.91 16.29
C LYS A 99 -13.30 1.06 15.95
N TYR A 100 -13.92 0.00 15.44
CA TYR A 100 -15.26 0.09 14.85
C TYR A 100 -16.34 -0.65 15.64
N HIS A 101 -15.96 -1.51 16.60
CA HIS A 101 -16.88 -2.33 17.39
C HIS A 101 -18.00 -3.00 16.55
N PRO A 102 -17.65 -3.76 15.50
CA PRO A 102 -18.60 -4.37 14.57
C PRO A 102 -19.46 -5.45 15.23
N SER A 103 -20.74 -5.49 14.88
CA SER A 103 -21.68 -6.55 15.21
C SER A 103 -21.23 -7.87 14.56
N ILE A 104 -20.77 -7.80 13.31
CA ILE A 104 -20.29 -8.95 12.54
C ILE A 104 -19.03 -8.57 11.77
N VAL A 105 -18.00 -9.43 11.82
CA VAL A 105 -16.81 -9.36 10.97
C VAL A 105 -16.77 -10.59 10.06
N MET A 106 -16.73 -10.39 8.75
CA MET A 106 -16.57 -11.43 7.75
C MET A 106 -15.21 -11.29 7.09
N LEU A 107 -14.35 -12.30 7.24
CA LEU A 107 -13.01 -12.32 6.65
C LEU A 107 -12.88 -13.40 5.60
N GLN A 108 -12.66 -13.01 4.34
CA GLN A 108 -12.36 -13.93 3.24
C GLN A 108 -10.86 -14.25 3.18
N GLU A 109 -10.54 -15.42 2.65
CA GLU A 109 -9.17 -15.90 2.45
C GLU A 109 -8.30 -15.93 3.72
N VAL A 110 -8.88 -16.27 4.87
CA VAL A 110 -8.09 -16.47 6.08
C VAL A 110 -7.22 -17.72 5.93
N ARG A 111 -5.90 -17.56 6.07
CA ARG A 111 -4.95 -18.69 6.03
C ARG A 111 -4.94 -19.40 7.38
N VAL A 112 -5.55 -20.59 7.44
CA VAL A 112 -5.60 -21.41 8.66
C VAL A 112 -4.37 -22.30 8.80
N GLY A 113 -3.70 -22.65 7.70
CA GLY A 113 -2.57 -23.58 7.71
C GLY A 113 -3.03 -25.04 7.78
N ARG A 114 -2.12 -25.98 7.48
CA ARG A 114 -2.47 -27.40 7.40
C ARG A 114 -2.62 -28.03 8.79
N GLY A 115 -3.73 -28.71 9.02
CA GLY A 115 -3.97 -29.57 10.17
C GLY A 115 -4.76 -28.92 11.30
N LYS A 116 -5.38 -29.76 12.14
CA LYS A 116 -6.29 -29.33 13.22
C LYS A 116 -5.63 -28.36 14.22
N LYS A 117 -4.33 -28.54 14.51
CA LYS A 117 -3.60 -27.71 15.47
C LYS A 117 -3.66 -26.22 15.12
N LYS A 118 -3.41 -25.86 13.86
CA LYS A 118 -3.37 -24.45 13.46
C LYS A 118 -4.75 -23.78 13.47
N GLU A 119 -5.80 -24.56 13.16
CA GLU A 119 -7.17 -24.11 13.37
C GLU A 119 -7.45 -23.85 14.85
N THR A 120 -7.11 -24.81 15.72
CA THR A 120 -7.26 -24.67 17.17
C THR A 120 -6.53 -23.45 17.71
N ASP A 121 -5.29 -23.20 17.29
CA ASP A 121 -4.50 -22.03 17.68
C ASP A 121 -5.20 -20.73 17.30
N LEU A 122 -5.75 -20.66 16.07
CA LEU A 122 -6.54 -19.51 15.61
C LEU A 122 -7.80 -19.32 16.47
N ARG A 123 -8.53 -20.40 16.77
CA ARG A 123 -9.73 -20.34 17.64
C ARG A 123 -9.38 -19.83 19.04
N MET A 124 -8.29 -20.33 19.62
CA MET A 124 -7.83 -19.93 20.96
C MET A 124 -7.42 -18.47 20.99
N MET A 125 -6.69 -18.00 19.96
CA MET A 125 -6.30 -16.59 19.84
C MET A 125 -7.53 -15.68 19.84
N ILE A 126 -8.52 -15.98 19.00
CA ILE A 126 -9.75 -15.17 18.92
C ILE A 126 -10.54 -15.23 20.23
N LYS A 127 -10.68 -16.41 20.84
CA LYS A 127 -11.37 -16.56 22.12
C LYS A 127 -10.68 -15.78 23.25
N LYS A 128 -9.35 -15.72 23.25
CA LYS A 128 -8.56 -15.03 24.27
C LYS A 128 -8.67 -13.51 24.17
N GLU A 129 -8.57 -12.97 22.96
CA GLU A 129 -8.52 -11.51 22.73
C GLU A 129 -9.93 -10.92 22.55
N TRP A 130 -10.85 -11.66 21.93
CA TRP A 130 -12.19 -11.19 21.56
C TRP A 130 -13.26 -12.21 21.96
N GLY A 131 -13.21 -12.66 23.21
CA GLY A 131 -14.14 -13.67 23.76
C GLY A 131 -15.63 -13.30 23.73
N CYS A 132 -15.96 -12.03 23.49
CA CYS A 132 -17.32 -11.57 23.22
C CYS A 132 -17.81 -11.90 21.80
N TYR A 133 -16.96 -12.42 20.91
CA TYR A 133 -17.35 -12.85 19.56
C TYR A 133 -17.39 -14.38 19.46
N ARG A 134 -18.38 -14.86 18.72
CA ARG A 134 -18.48 -16.26 18.30
C ARG A 134 -17.90 -16.43 16.92
N MET A 135 -16.98 -17.39 16.78
CA MET A 135 -16.34 -17.67 15.50
C MET A 135 -16.98 -18.85 14.77
N PHE A 136 -17.39 -18.57 13.53
CA PHE A 136 -17.75 -19.57 12.52
C PHE A 136 -16.66 -19.60 11.46
N MET A 137 -16.36 -20.79 10.96
CA MET A 137 -15.33 -20.98 9.96
C MET A 137 -15.80 -22.03 8.97
N THR A 138 -15.74 -21.72 7.68
CA THR A 138 -16.14 -22.67 6.65
C THR A 138 -15.14 -23.83 6.56
N LYS A 139 -15.48 -24.86 5.79
CA LYS A 139 -14.48 -25.83 5.35
C LYS A 139 -13.52 -25.15 4.37
N GLY A 140 -12.27 -25.57 4.35
CA GLY A 140 -11.24 -25.01 3.48
C GLY A 140 -11.50 -25.26 2.00
N THR A 141 -11.13 -24.29 1.16
CA THR A 141 -11.23 -24.40 -0.31
C THR A 141 -10.12 -25.27 -0.91
N GLY A 142 -9.07 -25.55 -0.14
CA GLY A 142 -8.01 -26.48 -0.50
C GLY A 142 -8.50 -27.93 -0.32
N PHE A 143 -8.94 -28.56 -1.41
CA PHE A 143 -9.33 -29.99 -1.53
C PHE A 143 -8.22 -31.01 -1.15
N GLY A 144 -7.53 -30.85 -0.03
CA GLY A 144 -6.45 -31.75 0.43
C GLY A 144 -5.23 -31.85 -0.49
N ARG A 145 -5.20 -31.12 -1.63
CA ARG A 145 -4.12 -31.22 -2.61
C ARG A 145 -2.81 -30.69 -2.02
N LYS A 146 -1.75 -31.50 -2.11
CA LYS A 146 -0.39 -31.14 -1.72
C LYS A 146 0.02 -29.83 -2.43
N GLY A 147 0.59 -28.87 -1.70
CA GLY A 147 0.97 -27.55 -2.22
C GLY A 147 -0.09 -26.43 -2.17
N LYS A 148 -1.39 -26.72 -1.99
CA LYS A 148 -2.42 -25.67 -1.85
C LYS A 148 -2.55 -25.16 -0.40
N SER A 149 -2.72 -23.84 -0.25
CA SER A 149 -3.01 -23.16 1.02
C SER A 149 -4.43 -23.44 1.49
N ASP A 150 -4.63 -23.65 2.79
CA ASP A 150 -5.95 -23.77 3.41
C ASP A 150 -6.50 -22.36 3.69
N LEU A 151 -7.30 -21.86 2.76
CA LEU A 151 -7.96 -20.56 2.81
C LEU A 151 -9.44 -20.76 3.14
N ARG A 152 -9.94 -19.98 4.10
CA ARG A 152 -11.30 -20.14 4.63
C ARG A 152 -12.01 -18.81 4.81
N LEU A 153 -13.34 -18.85 4.80
CA LEU A 153 -14.17 -17.75 5.29
C LEU A 153 -14.28 -17.90 6.81
N VAL A 154 -13.99 -16.82 7.53
CA VAL A 154 -14.18 -16.70 8.98
C VAL A 154 -15.24 -15.64 9.23
N ILE A 155 -16.20 -15.94 10.10
CA ILE A 155 -17.22 -14.99 10.54
C ILE A 155 -17.11 -14.87 12.06
N LEU A 156 -16.97 -13.65 12.56
CA LEU A 156 -17.05 -13.31 13.97
C LEU A 156 -18.36 -12.56 14.19
N ALA A 157 -19.24 -13.08 15.03
CA ALA A 157 -20.49 -12.42 15.38
C ALA A 157 -20.49 -12.10 16.88
N HIS A 158 -20.86 -10.88 17.24
CA HIS A 158 -20.97 -10.48 18.65
C HIS A 158 -21.94 -11.41 19.40
N ALA A 159 -21.60 -11.79 20.62
CA ALA A 159 -22.33 -12.80 21.39
C ALA A 159 -23.78 -12.39 21.69
N ASP A 160 -24.07 -11.09 21.72
CA ASP A 160 -25.42 -10.56 21.94
C ASP A 160 -26.36 -10.82 20.76
N LEU A 161 -25.82 -11.05 19.55
CA LEU A 161 -26.60 -11.37 18.35
C LEU A 161 -26.97 -12.85 18.26
N LEU A 162 -26.34 -13.70 19.07
CA LEU A 162 -26.48 -15.14 18.97
C LEU A 162 -26.77 -15.72 20.36
N PRO A 163 -27.98 -16.25 20.62
CA PRO A 163 -28.29 -16.84 21.92
C PRO A 163 -27.28 -17.95 22.27
N ARG A 164 -26.96 -18.09 23.57
CA ARG A 164 -26.10 -19.19 24.04
C ARG A 164 -26.68 -20.53 23.56
N PRO A 165 -25.83 -21.48 23.10
CA PRO A 165 -26.32 -22.81 22.84
C PRO A 165 -26.95 -23.34 24.13
N PRO A 166 -28.04 -24.11 24.06
CA PRO A 166 -28.58 -24.77 25.24
C PRO A 166 -27.48 -25.64 25.86
N SER A 167 -27.30 -25.47 27.18
CA SER A 167 -26.35 -26.21 28.01
C SER A 167 -26.73 -27.68 28.14
#